data_AF-A0A1M6VDH7-F1
#
_entry.id   AF-A0A1M6VDH7-F1
#
_cell.length_a   1.000
_cell.length_b   1.000
_cell.length_c   1.000
_cell.angle_alpha   90.00
_cell.angle_beta   90.00
_cell.angle_gamma   90.00
#
_symmetry.space_group_name_H-M   'P 1'
#
loop_
_entity.id
_entity.type
_entity.pdbx_description
1 polymer ?
#
loop_
_entity_poly.entity_id
_entity_poly.type
_entity_poly.pdbx_seq_one_letter_code
_entity_poly.pdbx_strand_id
1 'polypeptide(L)'
;MVRIFKPLINGLLHGKTMYFFDYITRIFRMGRRQRWMQGIGILGMLLGLIMVGCGQEEPAASPVQIENFRYQELPGGTRVVSGIVRNLTDQPIANLQLEIGLYDRHNRLIGTMQVPVQDIPPQGRKRFRQPLDTDQDVQGARVRSVLVL
;
A
#
# COMPACT_ATOMS: atom_id res chain seq x y z
N MET A 1 16.19 17.55 32.10
CA MET A 1 15.10 18.38 32.66
C MET A 1 14.83 19.52 31.68
N VAL A 2 13.72 19.44 30.94
CA VAL A 2 13.45 20.29 29.76
C VAL A 2 12.98 21.68 30.20
N ARG A 3 13.55 22.69 29.53
CA ARG A 3 13.38 24.12 29.79
C ARG A 3 11.99 24.62 29.41
N ILE A 4 11.48 25.49 30.28
CA ILE A 4 10.39 26.45 30.05
C ILE A 4 10.87 27.49 29.03
N PHE A 5 10.11 27.73 27.97
CA PHE A 5 10.16 29.02 27.26
C PHE A 5 8.75 29.43 26.78
N LYS A 6 8.39 30.66 27.16
CA LYS A 6 7.12 31.35 26.91
C LYS A 6 6.94 31.67 25.41
N PRO A 7 5.70 31.71 24.90
CA PRO A 7 5.39 32.35 23.62
C PRO A 7 5.17 33.86 23.84
N LEU A 8 5.79 34.68 23.01
CA LEU A 8 5.55 36.13 22.96
C LEU A 8 5.64 36.61 21.52
N ILE A 9 4.49 36.68 20.84
CA ILE A 9 4.29 37.57 19.69
C ILE A 9 2.97 38.29 19.93
N ASN A 10 3.12 39.60 20.17
CA ASN A 10 2.07 40.58 20.39
C ASN A 10 1.72 41.27 19.05
N GLY A 11 0.44 41.64 18.94
CA GLY A 11 -0.05 42.74 18.10
C GLY A 11 -0.26 42.38 16.63
N LEU A 12 -1.28 42.84 15.92
CA LEU A 12 -2.27 43.90 16.15
C LEU A 12 -3.23 43.73 14.94
N LEU A 13 -4.55 43.62 15.05
CA LEU A 13 -5.49 44.74 15.02
C LEU A 13 -6.93 44.18 14.95
N HIS A 14 -7.80 44.76 15.77
CA HIS A 14 -9.22 45.08 15.52
C HIS A 14 -10.18 43.94 15.08
N GLY A 15 -11.25 43.62 15.81
CA GLY A 15 -11.84 44.28 16.96
C GLY A 15 -13.21 43.69 17.31
N LYS A 16 -13.67 44.04 18.51
CA LYS A 16 -15.03 43.98 19.04
C LYS A 16 -15.60 42.59 19.40
N THR A 17 -15.11 42.08 20.52
CA THR A 17 -15.92 41.40 21.53
C THR A 17 -16.71 42.44 22.33
N MET A 18 -18.04 42.36 22.33
CA MET A 18 -18.88 42.98 23.35
C MET A 18 -19.67 41.85 23.99
N TYR A 19 -19.22 41.47 25.18
CA TYR A 19 -19.92 40.58 26.08
C TYR A 19 -20.97 41.35 26.87
N PHE A 20 -22.01 40.62 27.23
CA PHE A 20 -22.69 40.67 28.54
C PHE A 20 -23.78 41.73 28.77
N PHE A 21 -24.85 41.26 29.41
CA PHE A 21 -26.07 41.93 29.89
C PHE A 21 -27.05 42.30 28.76
N ASP A 22 -28.32 41.92 28.79
CA ASP A 22 -29.22 41.75 29.93
C ASP A 22 -30.55 41.15 29.45
N TYR A 23 -31.40 40.77 30.41
CA TYR A 23 -32.85 40.62 30.29
C TYR A 23 -33.46 39.28 29.87
N ILE A 24 -33.46 38.38 30.86
CA ILE A 24 -34.62 37.52 31.13
C ILE A 24 -35.85 38.42 31.32
N THR A 25 -36.78 38.41 30.35
CA THR A 25 -38.19 38.75 30.61
C THR A 25 -39.12 38.00 29.68
N ARG A 26 -40.13 37.40 30.32
CA ARG A 26 -41.47 37.12 29.78
C ARG A 26 -41.61 35.99 28.77
N ILE A 27 -41.61 34.79 29.35
CA ILE A 27 -42.66 33.80 29.07
C ILE A 27 -44.02 34.50 29.20
N PHE A 28 -44.77 34.68 28.09
CA PHE A 28 -46.23 34.64 28.09
C PHE A 28 -46.78 34.60 26.66
N ARG A 29 -47.55 33.52 26.41
CA ARG A 29 -48.80 33.48 25.63
C ARG A 29 -48.76 33.46 24.09
N MET A 30 -49.33 32.36 23.58
CA MET A 30 -50.06 32.21 22.30
C MET A 30 -49.21 32.25 21.02
N GLY A 31 -49.43 31.41 20.01
CA GLY A 31 -50.45 30.41 19.76
C GLY A 31 -50.11 29.69 18.44
N ARG A 32 -50.72 28.51 18.29
CA ARG A 32 -50.83 27.70 17.06
C ARG A 32 -50.75 28.53 15.77
N ARG A 33 -49.73 28.29 14.92
CA ARG A 33 -49.72 28.37 13.43
C ARG A 33 -48.36 28.86 12.88
N GLN A 34 -47.29 28.05 12.92
CA GLN A 34 -46.20 28.19 11.92
C GLN A 34 -45.20 27.01 11.93
N ARG A 35 -45.70 25.77 11.90
CA ARG A 35 -44.86 24.54 11.84
C ARG A 35 -44.40 24.16 10.43
N TRP A 36 -44.32 25.10 9.48
CA TRP A 36 -44.22 24.75 8.06
C TRP A 36 -43.15 25.48 7.22
N MET A 37 -42.14 26.15 7.81
CA MET A 37 -41.05 26.76 7.03
C MET A 37 -39.70 26.83 7.74
N GLN A 38 -39.26 25.78 8.45
CA GLN A 38 -37.90 25.72 9.02
C GLN A 38 -37.27 24.31 8.91
N GLY A 39 -37.61 23.53 7.87
CA GLY A 39 -37.12 22.15 7.71
C GLY A 39 -36.08 21.94 6.62
N ILE A 40 -35.68 22.96 5.85
CA ILE A 40 -34.92 22.75 4.58
C ILE A 40 -33.50 23.32 4.63
N GLY A 41 -33.16 24.20 5.57
CA GLY A 41 -31.86 24.89 5.55
C GLY A 41 -30.66 24.08 6.04
N ILE A 42 -30.85 23.07 6.90
CA ILE A 42 -29.74 22.38 7.59
C ILE A 42 -29.39 21.03 6.92
N LEU A 43 -30.33 20.41 6.19
CA LEU A 43 -30.10 19.10 5.57
C LEU A 43 -29.23 19.17 4.30
N GLY A 44 -29.18 20.32 3.62
CA GLY A 44 -28.37 20.50 2.41
C GLY A 44 -26.86 20.62 2.67
N MET A 45 -26.46 21.11 3.85
CA MET A 45 -25.04 21.44 4.13
C MET A 45 -24.21 20.22 4.56
N LEU A 46 -24.85 19.12 4.97
CA LEU A 46 -24.17 17.89 5.42
C LEU A 46 -23.91 16.87 4.30
N LEU A 47 -24.45 17.08 3.09
CA LEU A 47 -24.30 16.15 1.96
C LEU A 47 -23.09 16.44 1.04
N GLY A 48 -22.35 17.53 1.26
CA GLY A 48 -21.30 17.99 0.33
C GLY A 48 -19.88 17.44 0.56
N LEU A 49 -19.62 16.72 1.65
CA LEU A 49 -18.24 16.42 2.10
C LEU A 49 -17.75 14.98 1.84
N ILE A 50 -18.50 14.13 1.12
CA ILE A 50 -18.15 12.70 0.97
C ILE A 50 -17.38 12.38 -0.34
N MET A 51 -17.17 13.36 -1.23
CA MET A 51 -16.44 13.12 -2.50
C MET A 51 -14.94 13.43 -2.43
N VAL A 52 -14.24 12.98 -1.38
CA VAL A 52 -12.80 12.72 -1.50
C VAL A 52 -12.67 11.33 -2.10
N GLY A 53 -12.74 11.29 -3.44
CA GLY A 53 -12.46 10.08 -4.21
C GLY A 53 -11.05 9.62 -3.90
N CYS A 54 -10.92 8.61 -3.05
CA CYS A 54 -9.70 7.85 -2.90
C CYS A 54 -9.52 7.10 -4.22
N GLY A 55 -8.75 7.68 -5.15
CA GLY A 55 -8.34 7.01 -6.37
C GLY A 55 -7.50 5.81 -5.96
N GLN A 56 -8.13 4.63 -5.92
CA GLN A 56 -7.39 3.37 -5.88
C GLN A 56 -6.67 3.27 -7.22
N GLU A 57 -5.40 3.62 -7.23
CA GLU A 57 -4.49 3.22 -8.30
C GLU A 57 -4.55 1.69 -8.36
N GLU A 58 -5.23 1.15 -9.37
CA GLU A 58 -5.21 -0.27 -9.64
C GLU A 58 -3.75 -0.66 -9.88
N PRO A 59 -3.20 -1.63 -9.13
CA PRO A 59 -1.82 -2.05 -9.32
C PRO A 59 -1.67 -2.53 -10.76
N ALA A 60 -0.79 -1.85 -11.51
CA ALA A 60 -0.48 -2.21 -12.88
C ALA A 60 -0.19 -3.71 -12.96
N ALA A 61 -0.85 -4.40 -13.90
CA ALA A 61 -0.66 -5.82 -14.09
C ALA A 61 0.83 -6.11 -14.37
N SER A 62 1.43 -7.02 -13.58
CA SER A 62 2.82 -7.42 -13.78
C SER A 62 3.00 -7.95 -15.21
N PRO A 63 4.03 -7.49 -15.98
CA PRO A 63 4.28 -7.94 -17.35
C PRO A 63 4.70 -9.41 -17.43
N VAL A 64 4.96 -10.03 -16.28
CA VAL A 64 5.50 -11.38 -16.15
C VAL A 64 4.74 -12.17 -15.09
N GLN A 65 4.58 -13.47 -15.35
CA GLN A 65 4.07 -14.46 -14.40
C GLN A 65 5.11 -15.55 -14.15
N ILE A 66 5.26 -15.96 -12.88
CA ILE A 66 6.08 -17.12 -12.52
C ILE A 66 5.19 -18.33 -12.34
N GLU A 67 5.44 -19.37 -13.12
CA GLU A 67 4.72 -20.63 -13.12
C GLU A 67 5.63 -21.75 -12.57
N ASN A 68 5.02 -22.74 -11.91
CA ASN A 68 5.70 -23.98 -11.51
C ASN A 68 7.00 -23.78 -10.70
N PHE A 69 7.05 -22.76 -9.85
CA PHE A 69 8.20 -22.52 -8.98
C PHE A 69 8.40 -23.70 -8.01
N ARG A 70 9.63 -24.21 -7.94
CA ARG A 70 9.98 -25.34 -7.08
C ARG A 70 11.36 -25.13 -6.45
N TYR A 71 11.44 -25.53 -5.18
CA TYR A 71 12.67 -25.78 -4.46
C TYR A 71 12.79 -27.29 -4.26
N GLN A 72 13.94 -27.87 -4.60
CA GLN A 72 14.16 -29.31 -4.49
C GLN A 72 15.63 -29.64 -4.19
N GLU A 73 15.83 -30.68 -3.40
CA GLU A 73 17.13 -31.33 -3.24
C GLU A 73 17.24 -32.48 -4.23
N LEU A 74 18.35 -32.55 -4.95
CA LEU A 74 18.64 -33.60 -5.92
C LEU A 74 19.43 -34.74 -5.26
N PRO A 75 19.48 -35.93 -5.88
CA PRO A 75 20.46 -36.94 -5.53
C PRO A 75 21.87 -36.35 -5.49
N GLY A 76 22.60 -36.60 -4.41
CA GLY A 76 23.92 -35.99 -4.15
C GLY A 76 23.87 -34.67 -3.36
N GLY A 77 22.73 -34.30 -2.78
CA GLY A 77 22.61 -33.17 -1.84
C GLY A 77 22.60 -31.78 -2.50
N THR A 78 22.66 -31.71 -3.83
CA THR A 78 22.60 -30.43 -4.54
C THR A 78 21.19 -29.86 -4.47
N ARG A 79 21.05 -28.67 -3.90
CA ARG A 79 19.76 -27.96 -3.80
C ARG A 79 19.59 -27.03 -4.99
N VAL A 80 18.40 -27.00 -5.59
CA VAL A 80 18.10 -26.17 -6.76
C VAL A 80 16.74 -25.48 -6.62
N VAL A 81 16.67 -24.26 -7.15
CA VAL A 81 15.41 -23.58 -7.46
C VAL A 81 15.16 -23.64 -8.96
N SER A 82 13.91 -23.84 -9.36
CA SER A 82 13.52 -23.89 -10.76
C SER A 82 12.11 -23.37 -10.96
N GLY A 83 11.79 -23.00 -12.18
CA GLY A 83 10.46 -22.53 -12.55
C GLY A 83 10.38 -22.14 -14.01
N ILE A 84 9.25 -21.53 -14.36
CA ILE A 84 8.98 -21.00 -15.69
C ILE A 84 8.61 -19.53 -15.54
N VAL A 85 9.28 -18.68 -16.30
CA VAL A 85 8.90 -17.29 -16.51
C VAL A 85 8.02 -17.23 -17.75
N ARG A 86 6.81 -16.70 -17.62
CA ARG A 86 5.90 -16.41 -18.73
C ARG A 86 5.85 -14.92 -18.98
N ASN A 87 6.19 -14.51 -20.18
CA ASN A 87 6.04 -13.14 -20.65
C ASN A 87 4.60 -12.93 -21.11
N LEU A 88 3.92 -11.94 -20.52
CA LEU A 88 2.53 -11.60 -20.84
C LEU A 88 2.44 -10.45 -21.86
N THR A 89 3.58 -9.93 -22.32
CA THR A 89 3.68 -8.81 -23.26
C THR A 89 3.98 -9.30 -24.68
N ASP A 90 3.70 -8.46 -25.67
CA ASP A 90 4.02 -8.66 -27.09
C ASP A 90 5.46 -8.27 -27.46
N GLN A 91 6.26 -7.81 -26.48
CA GLN A 91 7.68 -7.47 -26.65
C GLN A 91 8.57 -8.53 -26.00
N PRO A 92 9.79 -8.77 -26.52
CA PRO A 92 10.75 -9.65 -25.86
C PRO A 92 11.26 -8.99 -24.58
N ILE A 93 11.55 -9.80 -23.55
CA ILE A 93 12.25 -9.33 -22.34
C ILE A 93 13.69 -9.77 -22.44
N ALA A 94 14.60 -8.80 -22.57
CA ALA A 94 16.03 -9.06 -22.69
C ALA A 94 16.61 -9.60 -21.38
N ASN A 95 16.30 -8.92 -20.25
CA ASN A 95 16.81 -9.28 -18.95
C ASN A 95 15.71 -9.23 -17.90
N LEU A 96 15.68 -10.26 -17.07
CA LEU A 96 14.80 -10.35 -15.91
C LEU A 96 15.60 -10.89 -14.73
N GLN A 97 15.43 -10.26 -13.57
CA GLN A 97 16.06 -10.68 -12.34
C GLN A 97 14.99 -11.07 -11.33
N LEU A 98 15.06 -12.32 -10.87
CA LEU A 98 14.23 -12.82 -9.79
C LEU A 98 14.98 -12.71 -8.47
N GLU A 99 14.39 -12.06 -7.47
CA GLU A 99 14.85 -12.22 -6.09
C GLU A 99 14.09 -13.37 -5.44
N ILE A 100 14.84 -14.36 -4.95
CA ILE A 100 14.30 -15.50 -4.24
C ILE A 100 14.73 -15.39 -2.78
N GLY A 101 13.77 -15.40 -1.87
CA GLY A 101 14.01 -15.54 -0.43
C GLY A 101 14.24 -17.00 -0.06
N LEU A 102 15.21 -17.25 0.82
CA LEU A 102 15.57 -18.55 1.36
C LEU A 102 15.12 -18.62 2.82
N TYR A 103 14.49 -19.73 3.20
CA TYR A 103 13.81 -19.88 4.49
C TYR A 103 14.31 -21.11 5.24
N ASP A 104 14.43 -21.00 6.57
CA ASP A 104 14.74 -22.13 7.45
C ASP A 104 13.51 -22.99 7.77
N ARG A 105 13.71 -24.06 8.57
CA ARG A 105 12.63 -24.96 9.01
C ARG A 105 11.52 -24.26 9.82
N HIS A 106 11.80 -23.08 10.37
CA HIS A 106 10.83 -22.26 11.10
C HIS A 106 10.23 -21.17 10.22
N ASN A 107 10.41 -21.25 8.89
CA ASN A 107 9.93 -20.29 7.90
C ASN A 107 10.47 -18.86 8.13
N ARG A 108 11.66 -18.73 8.72
CA ARG A 108 12.36 -17.45 8.86
C ARG A 108 13.23 -17.19 7.64
N LEU A 109 13.21 -15.96 7.13
CA LEU A 109 14.10 -15.55 6.05
C LEU A 109 15.55 -15.57 6.55
N ILE A 110 16.37 -16.41 5.96
CA ILE A 110 17.79 -16.58 6.31
C ILE A 110 18.74 -16.04 5.24
N GLY A 111 18.22 -15.79 4.03
CA GLY A 111 18.98 -15.17 2.96
C GLY A 111 18.13 -14.88 1.74
N THR A 112 18.76 -14.28 0.75
CA THR A 112 18.19 -14.06 -0.58
C THR A 112 19.20 -14.51 -1.64
N MET A 113 18.70 -14.88 -2.80
CA MET A 113 19.51 -15.14 -4.00
C MET A 113 18.88 -14.45 -5.21
N GLN A 114 19.71 -14.08 -6.17
CA GLN A 114 19.28 -13.47 -7.41
C GLN A 114 19.39 -14.50 -8.54
N VAL A 115 18.35 -14.63 -9.35
CA VAL A 115 18.33 -15.52 -10.51
C VAL A 115 18.09 -14.72 -11.77
N PRO A 116 19.11 -14.54 -12.64
CA PRO A 116 18.93 -13.90 -13.92
C PRO A 116 18.25 -14.84 -14.92
N VAL A 117 17.30 -14.31 -15.69
CA VAL A 117 16.63 -14.97 -16.81
C VAL A 117 16.69 -14.01 -17.99
N GLN A 118 17.39 -14.41 -19.05
CA GLN A 118 17.61 -13.57 -20.23
C GLN A 118 16.70 -14.02 -21.38
N ASP A 119 16.59 -13.25 -22.46
CA ASP A 119 15.95 -13.60 -23.74
C ASP A 119 14.63 -14.37 -23.61
N ILE A 120 13.62 -13.75 -22.99
CA ILE A 120 12.29 -14.33 -22.84
C ILE A 120 11.45 -13.88 -24.04
N PRO A 121 10.95 -14.80 -24.88
CA PRO A 121 10.23 -14.43 -26.09
C PRO A 121 8.89 -13.70 -25.78
N PRO A 122 8.39 -12.88 -26.71
CA PRO A 122 7.04 -12.29 -26.65
C PRO A 122 5.97 -13.35 -26.42
N GLN A 123 5.02 -13.10 -25.51
CA GLN A 123 3.91 -14.01 -25.18
C GLN A 123 4.35 -15.45 -24.86
N GLY A 124 5.63 -15.63 -24.54
CA GLY A 124 6.28 -16.93 -24.49
C GLY A 124 6.66 -17.34 -23.07
N ARG A 125 7.38 -18.47 -22.99
CA ARG A 125 7.80 -19.07 -21.72
C ARG A 125 9.28 -19.41 -21.76
N LYS A 126 9.98 -19.18 -20.65
CA LYS A 126 11.38 -19.58 -20.46
C LYS A 126 11.56 -20.28 -19.13
N ARG A 127 12.25 -21.43 -19.16
CA ARG A 127 12.62 -22.18 -17.95
C ARG A 127 13.88 -21.58 -17.35
N PHE A 128 13.95 -21.58 -16.03
CA PHE A 128 15.18 -21.32 -15.29
C PHE A 128 15.44 -22.43 -14.27
N ARG A 129 16.71 -22.62 -13.95
CA ARG A 129 17.17 -23.55 -12.92
C ARG A 129 18.49 -23.05 -12.37
N GLN A 130 18.50 -22.73 -11.08
CA GLN A 130 19.68 -22.20 -10.40
C GLN A 130 20.02 -23.09 -9.20
N PRO A 131 21.23 -23.66 -9.12
CA PRO A 131 21.71 -24.28 -7.90
C PRO A 131 21.88 -23.26 -6.78
N LEU A 132 21.58 -23.68 -5.56
CA LEU A 132 21.84 -22.91 -4.37
C LEU A 132 23.30 -23.06 -3.99
N ASP A 133 24.01 -21.93 -3.98
CA ASP A 133 25.40 -21.82 -3.52
C ASP A 133 25.40 -21.22 -2.12
N THR A 134 25.09 -22.05 -1.11
CA THR A 134 25.06 -21.63 0.29
C THR A 134 25.17 -22.83 1.23
N ASP A 135 25.97 -22.69 2.29
CA ASP A 135 26.10 -23.69 3.36
C ASP A 135 24.99 -23.58 4.41
N GLN A 136 24.10 -22.59 4.30
CA GLN A 136 22.99 -22.42 5.23
C GLN A 136 21.97 -23.57 5.12
N ASP A 137 21.33 -23.90 6.25
CA ASP A 137 20.26 -24.89 6.31
C ASP A 137 18.94 -24.33 5.72
N VAL A 138 18.86 -24.33 4.39
CA VAL A 138 17.69 -23.88 3.63
C VAL A 138 16.66 -25.01 3.54
N GLN A 139 15.45 -24.71 3.97
CA GLN A 139 14.31 -25.64 4.02
C GLN A 139 13.16 -25.18 3.12
N GLY A 140 13.21 -23.95 2.61
CA GLY A 140 12.26 -23.45 1.62
C GLY A 140 12.81 -22.28 0.81
N ALA A 141 12.16 -22.02 -0.32
CA ALA A 141 12.44 -20.85 -1.14
C ALA A 141 11.13 -20.24 -1.64
N ARG A 142 11.09 -18.92 -1.86
CA ARG A 142 9.95 -18.20 -2.45
C ARG A 142 10.42 -17.04 -3.31
N VAL A 143 9.77 -16.82 -4.44
CA VAL A 143 9.96 -15.59 -5.23
C VAL A 143 9.44 -14.42 -4.42
N ARG A 144 10.28 -13.39 -4.24
CA ARG A 144 9.94 -12.16 -3.50
C ARG A 144 9.67 -10.99 -4.43
N SER A 145 10.46 -10.86 -5.48
CA SER A 145 10.30 -9.80 -6.46
C SER A 145 10.75 -10.26 -7.84
N VAL A 146 10.24 -9.56 -8.85
CA VAL A 146 10.58 -9.72 -10.25
C VAL A 146 10.94 -8.34 -10.76
N LEU A 147 12.17 -8.19 -11.26
CA LEU A 147 12.65 -6.95 -11.85
C LEU A 147 12.91 -7.19 -13.34
N VAL A 148 12.22 -6.43 -14.18
CA VAL A 148 12.45 -6.41 -15.64
C VAL A 148 13.45 -5.28 -15.92
N LEU A 149 14.50 -5.58 -16.68
CA LEU A 149 15.63 -4.69 -16.96
C LEU A 149 15.78 -4.42 -18.46
#